data_AF-A0A832YB17-F1
#
_entry.id   AF-A0A832YB17-F1
#
_cell.length_a   1.000
_cell.length_b   1.000
_cell.length_c   1.000
_cell.angle_alpha   90.00
_cell.angle_beta   90.00
_cell.angle_gamma   90.00
#
_symmetry.space_group_name_H-M   'P 1'
#
loop_
_entity.id
_entity.type
_entity.pdbx_description
1 polymer ?
#
loop_
_entity_poly.entity_id
_entity_poly.type
_entity_poly.pdbx_seq_one_letter_code
_entity_poly.pdbx_strand_id
1 'polypeptide(L)'
;MGESKLVGHIVPHTHWDRAWYLPFQQFRYKLVEIVDDLLDLMEKNPESFPTFELDGQTVVIEDYLEVRPENRERLTSLVESGRLSIGPWYVLPDEYIVGGE
;
A
#
# COMPACT_ATOMS: atom_id res chain seq x y z
N MET A 1 -34.58 2.75 -25.70
CA MET A 1 -33.41 2.17 -25.02
C MET A 1 -33.13 3.08 -23.83
N GLY A 2 -33.46 2.65 -22.61
CA GLY A 2 -33.21 3.47 -21.42
C GLY A 2 -31.71 3.61 -21.18
N GLU A 3 -31.26 4.80 -20.81
CA GLU A 3 -29.87 5.06 -20.45
C GLU A 3 -29.47 4.13 -19.29
N SER A 4 -28.54 3.20 -19.53
CA SER A 4 -27.98 2.37 -18.48
C SER A 4 -27.01 3.21 -17.65
N LYS A 5 -27.21 3.25 -16.32
CA LYS A 5 -26.34 3.97 -15.40
C LYS A 5 -24.94 3.35 -15.42
N LEU A 6 -23.93 4.15 -15.74
CA LEU A 6 -22.53 3.74 -15.63
C LEU A 6 -22.11 3.73 -14.16
N VAL A 7 -21.32 2.72 -13.78
CA VAL A 7 -20.72 2.60 -12.43
C VAL A 7 -19.21 2.81 -12.59
N GLY A 8 -18.67 3.77 -11.85
CA GLY A 8 -17.23 4.02 -11.76
C GLY A 8 -16.69 3.47 -10.44
N HIS A 9 -15.57 2.74 -10.50
CA HIS A 9 -14.84 2.27 -9.33
C HIS A 9 -13.56 3.09 -9.19
N ILE A 10 -13.30 3.61 -8.00
CA ILE A 10 -12.07 4.35 -7.67
C ILE A 10 -11.32 3.50 -6.65
N VAL A 11 -10.06 3.19 -6.95
CA VAL A 11 -9.17 2.42 -6.07
C VAL A 11 -7.97 3.32 -5.73
N PRO A 12 -7.96 3.94 -4.54
CA PRO A 12 -6.80 4.69 -4.08
C PRO A 12 -5.60 3.75 -3.92
N HIS A 13 -4.48 4.10 -4.54
CA HIS A 13 -3.23 3.35 -4.42
C HIS A 13 -2.04 4.30 -4.62
N THR A 14 -0.85 3.85 -4.24
CA THR A 14 0.40 4.43 -4.72
C THR A 14 1.19 3.31 -5.40
N HIS A 15 1.80 3.59 -6.55
CA HIS A 15 2.82 2.71 -7.07
C HIS A 15 4.15 2.99 -6.36
N TRP A 16 4.84 1.96 -5.86
CA TRP A 16 6.01 2.12 -5.01
C TRP A 16 7.19 1.26 -5.45
N ASP A 17 8.02 1.81 -6.34
CA ASP A 17 9.33 1.24 -6.61
C ASP A 17 10.22 1.29 -5.36
N ARG A 18 10.59 0.12 -4.84
CA ARG A 18 11.39 0.01 -3.60
C ARG A 18 12.74 0.72 -3.70
N ALA A 19 13.34 0.72 -4.88
CA ALA A 19 14.51 1.51 -5.24
C ALA A 19 14.56 1.72 -6.75
N TRP A 20 14.92 2.92 -7.20
CA TRP A 20 15.02 3.23 -8.63
C TRP A 20 16.05 4.34 -8.90
N TYR A 21 15.61 5.56 -9.23
CA TYR A 21 16.48 6.69 -9.54
C TYR A 21 17.10 7.36 -8.30
N LEU A 22 16.68 6.97 -7.10
CA LEU A 22 17.28 7.34 -5.81
C LEU A 22 17.72 6.07 -5.07
N PRO A 23 18.70 6.17 -4.16
CA PRO A 23 19.09 5.06 -3.30
C PRO A 23 17.92 4.55 -2.45
N PHE A 24 17.90 3.25 -2.16
CA PHE A 24 16.89 2.58 -1.34
C PHE A 24 16.50 3.36 -0.08
N GLN A 25 17.48 3.85 0.70
CA GLN A 25 17.20 4.55 1.95
C GLN A 25 16.44 5.87 1.77
N GLN A 26 16.58 6.54 0.61
CA GLN A 26 15.80 7.74 0.33
C GLN A 26 14.35 7.40 -0.04
N PHE A 27 14.12 6.33 -0.79
CA PHE A 27 12.77 5.80 -0.99
C PHE A 27 12.18 5.31 0.33
N ARG A 28 12.92 4.54 1.12
CA ARG A 28 12.46 4.06 2.44
C ARG A 28 12.05 5.20 3.38
N TYR A 29 12.79 6.30 3.41
CA TYR A 29 12.40 7.49 4.17
C TYR A 29 11.04 8.03 3.72
N LYS A 30 10.83 8.18 2.41
CA LYS A 30 9.54 8.64 1.85
C LYS A 30 8.42 7.64 2.08
N LEU A 31 8.71 6.34 2.09
CA LEU A 31 7.76 5.28 2.40
C LEU A 31 7.24 5.43 3.83
N VAL A 32 8.14 5.73 4.77
CA VAL A 32 7.75 5.98 6.17
C VAL A 32 6.84 7.18 6.28
N GLU A 33 7.16 8.30 5.61
CA GLU A 33 6.31 9.50 5.62
C GLU A 33 4.91 9.22 5.04
N ILE A 34 4.82 8.57 3.87
CA ILE A 34 3.52 8.33 3.22
C ILE A 34 2.67 7.32 4.00
N VAL A 35 3.27 6.30 4.61
CA VAL A 35 2.53 5.32 5.41
C VAL A 35 2.07 5.94 6.73
N ASP A 36 2.90 6.77 7.40
CA ASP A 36 2.47 7.53 8.59
C ASP A 36 1.23 8.39 8.26
N ASP A 37 1.27 9.14 7.15
CA ASP A 37 0.15 9.97 6.69
C ASP A 37 -1.08 9.13 6.29
N LEU A 38 -0.87 7.99 5.64
CA LEU A 38 -1.93 7.08 5.21
C LEU A 38 -2.70 6.51 6.40
N LEU A 39 -2.00 6.01 7.42
CA LEU A 39 -2.63 5.46 8.63
C LEU A 39 -3.51 6.53 9.30
N ASP A 40 -2.99 7.73 9.45
CA ASP A 40 -3.71 8.87 10.01
C ASP A 40 -4.94 9.24 9.17
N LEU A 41 -4.80 9.31 7.85
CA LEU A 41 -5.87 9.63 6.92
C LEU A 41 -7.00 8.61 7.01
N MET A 42 -6.67 7.32 6.96
CA MET A 42 -7.65 6.23 7.00
C MET A 42 -8.37 6.15 8.35
N GLU A 43 -7.66 6.29 9.46
CA GLU A 43 -8.26 6.23 10.79
C GLU A 43 -9.20 7.41 11.06
N LYS A 44 -8.82 8.62 10.64
CA LYS A 44 -9.62 9.84 10.86
C LYS A 44 -10.81 9.97 9.90
N ASN A 45 -10.77 9.33 8.73
CA ASN A 45 -11.76 9.55 7.66
C ASN A 45 -12.35 8.24 7.11
N PRO A 46 -13.02 7.41 7.94
CA PRO A 46 -13.52 6.10 7.51
C PRO A 46 -14.53 6.13 6.36
N GLU A 47 -15.33 7.19 6.25
CA GLU A 47 -16.33 7.33 5.17
C GLU A 47 -15.72 7.81 3.84
N SER A 48 -14.75 8.73 3.90
CA SER A 48 -14.14 9.33 2.71
C SER A 48 -12.96 8.54 2.16
N PHE A 49 -12.27 7.78 3.02
CA PHE A 49 -11.16 6.90 2.68
C PHE A 49 -11.44 5.48 3.19
N PRO A 50 -12.43 4.78 2.60
CA PRO A 50 -12.85 3.47 3.08
C PRO A 50 -11.77 2.41 2.85
N THR A 51 -11.08 2.46 1.70
CA THR A 51 -10.05 1.49 1.30
C THR A 51 -8.80 2.14 0.70
N PHE A 52 -7.68 1.44 0.78
CA PHE A 52 -6.44 1.77 0.08
C PHE A 52 -5.70 0.49 -0.34
N GLU A 53 -5.15 0.46 -1.55
CA GLU A 53 -4.34 -0.64 -2.08
C GLU A 53 -2.85 -0.30 -1.97
N LEU A 54 -2.09 -1.06 -1.17
CA LEU A 54 -0.66 -0.84 -0.96
C LEU A 54 0.19 -1.62 -1.97
N ASP A 55 -0.04 -1.31 -3.25
CA ASP A 55 0.75 -1.71 -4.42
C ASP A 55 0.95 -3.23 -4.61
N GLY A 56 0.13 -4.06 -3.97
CA GLY A 56 0.16 -5.51 -4.12
C GLY A 56 1.43 -6.22 -3.63
N GLN A 57 2.32 -5.53 -2.91
CA GLN A 57 3.60 -6.06 -2.39
C GLN A 57 3.67 -5.95 -0.87
N THR A 58 4.08 -7.02 -0.17
CA THR A 58 4.14 -7.03 1.30
C THR A 58 5.48 -6.56 1.87
N VAL A 59 6.56 -6.52 1.08
CA VAL A 59 7.90 -6.08 1.54
C VAL A 59 7.88 -4.66 2.12
N VAL A 60 7.02 -3.77 1.61
CA VAL A 60 6.93 -2.38 2.07
C VAL A 60 6.40 -2.27 3.51
N ILE A 61 5.64 -3.27 3.98
CA ILE A 61 5.19 -3.36 5.37
C ILE A 61 6.37 -3.68 6.29
N GLU A 62 7.25 -4.59 5.87
CA GLU A 62 8.48 -4.91 6.60
C GLU A 62 9.41 -3.71 6.65
N ASP A 63 9.66 -3.05 5.51
CA ASP A 63 10.49 -1.85 5.43
C ASP A 63 10.00 -0.73 6.36
N TYR A 64 8.68 -0.56 6.42
CA TYR A 64 8.03 0.41 7.31
C TYR A 64 8.15 0.01 8.78
N LEU A 65 7.78 -1.22 9.15
CA LEU A 65 7.76 -1.69 10.54
C LEU A 65 9.15 -1.88 11.15
N GLU A 66 10.18 -2.05 10.33
CA GLU A 66 11.56 -1.97 10.79
C GLU A 66 11.93 -0.56 11.29
N VAL A 67 11.27 0.50 10.79
CA VAL A 67 11.48 1.90 11.26
C VAL A 67 10.45 2.31 12.32
N ARG A 68 9.19 1.88 12.15
CA ARG A 68 8.02 2.24 12.97
C ARG A 68 7.35 0.99 13.58
N PRO A 69 8.06 0.18 14.39
CA PRO A 69 7.51 -1.05 14.96
C PRO A 69 6.25 -0.82 15.81
N GLU A 70 6.09 0.36 16.39
CA GLU A 70 4.94 0.79 17.19
C GLU A 70 3.62 0.81 16.40
N ASN A 71 3.66 0.97 15.08
CA ASN A 71 2.46 1.07 14.24
C ASN A 71 1.93 -0.31 13.76
N ARG A 72 2.49 -1.41 14.25
CA ARG A 72 2.06 -2.78 13.89
C ARG A 72 0.58 -3.01 14.14
N GLU A 73 0.06 -2.64 15.31
CA GLU A 73 -1.35 -2.88 15.66
C GLU A 73 -2.30 -2.08 14.77
N ARG A 74 -1.93 -0.84 14.42
CA ARG A 74 -2.69 0.02 13.51
C ARG A 74 -2.81 -0.61 12.13
N LEU A 75 -1.68 -1.06 11.56
CA LEU A 75 -1.64 -1.77 10.28
C LEU A 75 -2.48 -3.05 10.33
N THR A 76 -2.30 -3.89 11.35
CA THR A 76 -3.07 -5.13 11.51
C THR A 76 -4.57 -4.84 11.56
N SER A 77 -5.01 -3.85 12.33
CA SER A 77 -6.43 -3.49 12.42
C SER A 77 -7.02 -3.05 11.07
N LEU A 78 -6.29 -2.24 10.29
CA LEU A 78 -6.74 -1.81 8.96
C LEU A 78 -6.77 -2.95 7.94
N VAL A 79 -5.81 -3.87 8.01
CA VAL A 79 -5.78 -5.06 7.14
C VAL A 79 -6.90 -6.03 7.49
N GLU A 80 -7.08 -6.36 8.77
CA GLU A 80 -8.12 -7.29 9.23
C GLU A 80 -9.54 -6.76 9.00
N SER A 81 -9.73 -5.44 9.06
CA SER A 81 -11.00 -4.79 8.69
C SER A 81 -11.23 -4.68 7.19
N GLY A 82 -10.27 -5.11 6.35
CA GLY A 82 -10.34 -5.04 4.89
C GLY A 82 -10.23 -3.63 4.32
N ARG A 83 -9.74 -2.66 5.12
CA ARG A 83 -9.58 -1.27 4.70
C ARG A 83 -8.23 -1.04 4.03
N LEU A 84 -7.18 -1.70 4.49
CA LEU A 84 -5.87 -1.67 3.84
C LEU A 84 -5.64 -3.01 3.12
N SER A 85 -5.65 -2.98 1.80
CA SER A 85 -5.30 -4.13 0.97
C SER A 85 -3.79 -4.22 0.82
N ILE A 86 -3.25 -5.43 0.97
CA ILE A 86 -1.83 -5.74 0.86
C ILE A 86 -1.63 -7.05 0.08
N GLY A 87 -0.48 -7.21 -0.57
CA GLY A 87 -0.15 -8.44 -1.30
C GLY A 87 -1.03 -8.67 -2.55
N PRO A 88 -1.00 -9.86 -3.17
CA PRO A 88 -0.53 -11.12 -2.61
C PRO A 88 0.98 -11.36 -2.76
N TRP A 89 1.69 -10.49 -3.47
CA TRP A 89 3.10 -10.69 -3.77
C TRP A 89 4.00 -10.21 -2.64
N TYR A 90 5.21 -10.77 -2.55
CA TYR A 90 6.23 -10.23 -1.65
C TYR A 90 6.82 -8.92 -2.20
N VAL A 91 7.20 -8.94 -3.48
CA VAL A 91 7.70 -7.80 -4.27
C VAL A 91 7.00 -7.77 -5.62
N LEU A 92 7.15 -6.70 -6.40
CA LEU A 92 6.73 -6.65 -7.80
C LEU A 92 7.94 -7.00 -8.71
N PRO A 93 8.08 -8.25 -9.18
CA PRO A 93 9.21 -8.62 -10.02
C PRO A 93 9.00 -8.19 -11.47
N ASP A 94 10.10 -8.11 -12.22
CA ASP A 94 10.05 -8.29 -13.66
C ASP A 94 9.86 -9.77 -13.99
N GLU A 95 8.93 -10.09 -14.88
CA GLU A 95 8.49 -11.47 -15.16
C GLU A 95 9.55 -12.36 -15.81
N TYR A 96 10.54 -11.80 -16.51
CA TYR A 96 11.46 -12.57 -17.37
C TYR A 96 12.88 -12.69 -16.84
N ILE A 97 13.31 -11.80 -15.95
CA ILE A 97 14.69 -11.80 -15.42
C ILE A 97 14.83 -12.50 -14.06
N VAL A 98 13.71 -12.87 -13.44
CA VAL A 98 13.69 -13.72 -12.24
C VAL A 98 13.83 -15.19 -12.61
N GLY A 99 14.19 -16.02 -11.63
CA GLY A 99 14.11 -17.47 -11.78
C GLY A 99 12.65 -17.94 -11.94
N GLY A 100 12.45 -19.15 -12.45
CA GLY A 100 11.12 -19.74 -12.60
C GLY A 100 10.53 -20.36 -11.33
N GLU A 101 11.29 -20.36 -10.23
CA GLU A 101 10.87 -20.73 -8.87
C GLU A 101 10.48 -19.45 -8.11
#